data_AF-A0A954TPY2-F1
#
_entry.id   AF-A0A954TPY2-F1
#
_cell.length_a   1.000
_cell.length_b   1.000
_cell.length_c   1.000
_cell.angle_alpha   90.00
_cell.angle_beta   90.00
_cell.angle_gamma   90.00
#
_symmetry.space_group_name_H-M   'P 1'
#
loop_
_entity.id
_entity.type
_entity.pdbx_description
1 polymer ?
#
loop_
_entity_poly.entity_id
_entity_poly.type
_entity_poly.pdbx_seq_one_letter_code
_entity_poly.pdbx_strand_id
1 'polypeptide(L)'
;MYFFRFADRLEPQEIGDILNDLIFFEAAEVLQMIAKNPEERLLYELSLKRERDIESMVAQGREEGIEKGKLTGTIQTLQNILGDPITSDAELLALDPDELNSQIESLQSRIRRRDV
;
A
#
# COMPACT_ATOMS: atom_id res chain seq x y z
N MET A 1 -11.73 45.44 16.08
CA MET A 1 -11.18 44.07 15.99
C MET A 1 -10.49 43.71 17.30
N TYR A 2 -11.25 43.27 18.30
CA TYR A 2 -10.75 42.92 19.65
C TYR A 2 -10.35 41.43 19.73
N PHE A 3 -11.13 40.56 19.08
CA PHE A 3 -10.96 39.10 19.05
C PHE A 3 -9.55 38.62 18.67
N PHE A 4 -9.03 39.02 17.50
CA PHE A 4 -7.71 38.58 17.02
C PHE A 4 -6.52 39.09 17.86
N ARG A 5 -6.74 40.08 18.74
CA ARG A 5 -5.68 40.67 19.58
C ARG A 5 -5.53 39.97 20.94
N PHE A 6 -6.53 39.21 21.37
CA PHE A 6 -6.58 38.57 22.70
C PHE A 6 -6.97 37.09 22.63
N ALA A 7 -6.95 36.49 21.44
CA ALA A 7 -7.31 35.08 21.20
C ALA A 7 -6.44 34.08 21.98
N ASP A 8 -5.23 34.48 22.38
CA ASP A 8 -4.28 33.70 23.18
C ASP A 8 -4.64 33.63 24.67
N ARG A 9 -5.62 34.41 25.14
CA ARG A 9 -5.98 34.55 26.56
C ARG A 9 -7.45 34.32 26.85
N LEU A 10 -8.23 33.91 25.85
CA LEU A 10 -9.67 33.70 25.96
C LEU A 10 -9.95 32.22 26.24
N GLU A 11 -10.72 31.96 27.29
CA GLU A 11 -11.18 30.60 27.58
C GLU A 11 -12.33 30.21 26.65
N PRO A 12 -12.52 28.91 26.33
CA PRO A 12 -13.50 28.46 25.34
C PRO A 12 -14.95 28.92 25.60
N GLN A 13 -15.31 29.12 26.86
CA GLN A 13 -16.62 29.61 27.29
C GLN A 13 -16.84 31.07 26.89
N GLU A 14 -15.80 31.90 26.96
CA GLU A 14 -15.85 33.32 26.61
C GLU A 14 -15.84 33.54 25.09
N ILE A 15 -15.23 32.61 24.35
CA ILE A 15 -15.25 32.60 22.87
C ILE A 15 -16.68 32.37 22.36
N GLY A 16 -17.44 31.50 23.03
CA GLY A 16 -18.83 31.21 22.68
C GLY A 16 -19.79 32.39 22.88
N ASP A 17 -19.57 33.20 23.93
CA ASP A 17 -20.37 34.41 24.16
C ASP A 17 -20.03 35.53 23.16
N ILE A 18 -18.76 35.61 22.71
CA ILE A 18 -18.30 36.61 21.73
C ILE A 18 -18.70 36.22 20.30
N LEU A 19 -18.64 34.93 19.98
CA LEU A 19 -19.02 34.35 18.70
C LEU A 19 -20.36 33.64 18.89
N ASN A 20 -21.41 34.44 19.07
CA ASN A 20 -22.79 34.01 19.24
C ASN A 20 -23.40 33.43 17.94
N ASP A 21 -22.70 32.47 17.34
CA ASP A 21 -23.10 31.73 16.16
C ASP A 21 -22.88 30.25 16.46
N LEU A 22 -23.97 29.47 16.38
CA LEU A 22 -24.06 28.07 16.80
C LEU A 22 -22.92 27.19 16.23
N ILE A 23 -22.42 27.58 15.06
CA ILE A 23 -21.37 26.91 14.29
C ILE A 23 -20.04 26.85 15.07
N PHE A 24 -19.72 27.86 15.89
CA PHE A 24 -18.45 27.87 16.63
C PHE A 24 -18.47 27.00 17.88
N PHE A 25 -19.63 26.82 18.52
CA PHE A 25 -19.79 25.89 19.64
C PHE A 25 -19.61 24.44 19.19
N GLU A 26 -20.21 24.06 18.07
CA GLU A 26 -20.08 22.71 17.51
C GLU A 26 -18.62 22.42 17.10
N ALA A 27 -17.94 23.38 16.46
CA ALA A 27 -16.52 23.24 16.12
C ALA A 27 -15.61 23.16 17.37
N ALA A 28 -15.89 23.94 18.42
CA ALA A 28 -15.14 23.91 19.67
C ALA A 28 -15.36 22.61 20.45
N GLU A 29 -16.56 22.03 20.39
CA GLU A 29 -16.89 20.74 21.01
C GLU A 29 -16.23 19.58 20.26
N VAL A 30 -16.20 19.60 18.92
CA VAL A 30 -15.46 18.63 18.09
C VAL A 30 -13.96 18.73 18.36
N LEU A 31 -13.40 19.94 18.47
CA LEU A 31 -11.99 20.13 18.83
C LEU A 31 -11.68 19.66 20.25
N GLN A 32 -12.58 19.87 21.21
CA GLN A 32 -12.45 19.33 22.57
C GLN A 32 -12.59 17.80 22.61
N MET A 33 -13.45 17.21 21.76
CA MET A 33 -13.56 15.76 21.59
C MET A 33 -12.29 15.17 20.97
N ILE A 34 -11.69 15.84 19.98
CA ILE A 34 -10.40 15.45 19.37
C ILE A 34 -9.23 15.63 20.35
N ALA A 35 -9.30 16.61 21.25
CA ALA A 35 -8.27 16.91 22.24
C ALA A 35 -8.36 16.05 23.52
N LYS A 36 -9.46 15.33 23.76
CA LYS A 36 -9.75 14.70 25.06
C LYS A 36 -8.78 13.60 25.48
N ASN A 37 -8.10 12.91 24.56
CA ASN A 37 -6.93 12.11 24.92
C ASN A 37 -5.99 11.85 23.72
N PRO A 38 -4.93 12.65 23.53
CA PRO A 38 -3.98 12.47 22.42
C PRO A 38 -3.29 11.10 22.44
N GLU A 39 -3.19 10.46 23.61
CA GLU A 39 -2.62 9.12 23.77
C GLU A 39 -3.53 8.04 23.16
N GLU A 40 -4.84 8.09 23.41
CA GLU A 40 -5.80 7.14 22.83
C GLU A 40 -5.89 7.28 21.30
N ARG A 41 -5.86 8.53 20.81
CA ARG A 41 -5.80 8.79 19.37
C ARG A 41 -4.54 8.21 18.75
N LEU A 42 -3.38 8.42 19.37
CA LEU A 42 -2.11 7.86 18.90
C LEU A 42 -2.14 6.33 18.86
N LEU A 43 -2.67 5.69 19.90
CA LEU A 43 -2.81 4.23 19.96
C LEU A 43 -3.72 3.69 18.85
N TYR A 44 -4.82 4.39 18.57
CA TYR A 44 -5.71 4.07 17.46
C TYR A 44 -5.02 4.23 16.10
N GLU A 45 -4.35 5.36 15.87
CA GLU A 45 -3.61 5.62 14.61
C GLU A 45 -2.48 4.59 14.39
N LEU A 46 -1.78 4.19 15.44
CA LEU A 46 -0.76 3.13 15.38
C LEU A 46 -1.37 1.77 15.03
N SER A 47 -2.53 1.45 15.60
CA SER A 47 -3.24 0.20 15.30
C SER A 47 -3.71 0.16 13.85
N LEU A 48 -4.32 1.24 13.37
CA LEU A 48 -4.76 1.38 11.99
C LEU A 48 -3.58 1.32 11.00
N LYS A 49 -2.45 1.93 11.35
CA LYS A 49 -1.23 1.84 10.53
C LYS A 49 -0.75 0.39 10.42
N ARG A 50 -0.68 -0.35 11.53
CA ARG A 50 -0.28 -1.76 11.52
C ARG A 50 -1.19 -2.61 10.64
N GLU A 51 -2.49 -2.40 10.73
CA GLU A 51 -3.47 -3.12 9.90
C GLU A 51 -3.22 -2.86 8.41
N ARG A 52 -3.05 -1.59 8.02
CA ARG A 52 -2.73 -1.20 6.64
C ARG A 52 -1.39 -1.73 6.16
N ASP A 53 -0.36 -1.72 7.02
CA ASP A 53 0.96 -2.25 6.69
C ASP A 53 0.84 -3.77 6.41
N ILE A 54 0.08 -4.51 7.21
CA ILE A 54 -0.20 -5.94 6.99
C ILE A 54 -0.97 -6.16 5.69
N GLU A 55 -2.04 -5.41 5.45
CA GLU A 55 -2.82 -5.51 4.20
C GLU A 55 -1.95 -5.24 2.98
N SER A 56 -1.11 -4.20 3.03
CA SER A 56 -0.17 -3.85 1.96
C SER A 56 0.85 -4.97 1.71
N MET A 57 1.42 -5.53 2.78
CA MET A 57 2.38 -6.65 2.66
C MET A 57 1.74 -7.89 2.04
N VAL A 58 0.52 -8.24 2.44
CA VAL A 58 -0.22 -9.38 1.89
C VAL A 58 -0.59 -9.14 0.43
N ALA A 59 -1.06 -7.94 0.10
CA ALA A 59 -1.40 -7.57 -1.28
C ALA A 59 -0.17 -7.64 -2.19
N GLN A 60 0.95 -7.07 -1.77
CA GLN A 60 2.21 -7.10 -2.52
C GLN A 60 2.71 -8.54 -2.71
N GLY A 61 2.76 -9.35 -1.65
CA GLY A 61 3.21 -10.74 -1.77
C GLY A 61 2.32 -11.58 -2.69
N ARG A 62 1.02 -11.29 -2.75
CA ARG A 62 0.10 -11.93 -3.70
C ARG A 62 0.36 -11.48 -5.14
N GLU A 63 0.60 -10.20 -5.35
CA GLU A 63 0.90 -9.64 -6.68
C GLU A 63 2.20 -10.21 -7.23
N GLU A 64 3.28 -10.15 -6.45
CA GLU A 64 4.58 -10.73 -6.79
C GLU A 64 4.48 -12.24 -7.06
N GLY A 65 3.71 -12.98 -6.24
CA GLY A 65 3.48 -14.41 -6.44
C GLY A 65 2.74 -14.73 -7.74
N ILE A 66 1.74 -13.92 -8.12
CA ILE A 66 1.02 -14.08 -9.39
C ILE A 66 1.93 -13.76 -10.58
N GLU A 67 2.72 -12.69 -10.49
CA GLU A 67 3.65 -12.30 -11.55
C GLU A 67 4.71 -13.38 -11.77
N LYS A 68 5.36 -13.85 -10.70
CA LYS A 68 6.36 -14.92 -10.77
C LYS A 68 5.75 -16.21 -11.31
N GLY A 69 4.54 -16.56 -10.89
CA GLY A 69 3.81 -17.73 -11.41
C GLY A 69 3.53 -17.64 -12.91
N LYS A 70 3.18 -16.46 -13.44
CA LYS A 70 3.00 -16.24 -14.88
C LYS A 70 4.30 -16.41 -15.66
N LEU A 71 5.42 -15.91 -15.15
CA LEU A 71 6.73 -16.06 -15.78
C LEU A 71 7.14 -17.53 -15.82
N THR A 72 7.05 -18.23 -14.69
CA THR A 72 7.31 -19.69 -14.58
C THR A 72 6.49 -20.49 -15.58
N GLY A 73 5.17 -20.28 -15.64
CA GLY A 73 4.30 -20.98 -16.59
C GLY A 73 4.60 -20.65 -18.06
N THR A 74 5.03 -19.42 -18.34
CA THR A 74 5.48 -19.03 -19.68
C THR A 74 6.73 -19.80 -20.08
N ILE A 75 7.74 -19.88 -19.21
CA ILE A 75 8.97 -20.64 -19.45
C ILE A 75 8.66 -22.11 -19.75
N GLN A 76 7.85 -22.75 -18.90
CA GLN A 76 7.48 -24.17 -19.09
C GLN A 76 6.73 -24.39 -20.40
N THR A 77 5.84 -23.46 -20.78
CA THR A 77 5.12 -23.52 -22.05
C THR A 77 6.10 -23.40 -23.23
N LEU A 78 7.07 -22.48 -23.18
CA LEU A 78 8.09 -22.32 -24.21
C LEU A 78 9.02 -23.54 -24.29
N GLN A 79 9.42 -24.12 -23.16
CA GLN A 79 10.21 -25.35 -23.10
C GLN A 79 9.46 -26.52 -23.75
N ASN A 80 8.16 -26.67 -23.44
CA ASN A 80 7.31 -27.70 -24.04
C ASN A 80 7.21 -27.55 -25.57
N ILE A 81 7.03 -26.31 -26.06
CA ILE A 81 7.00 -26.02 -27.52
C ILE A 81 8.35 -26.35 -28.18
N LEU A 82 9.47 -26.07 -27.50
CA LEU A 82 10.80 -26.38 -28.01
C LEU A 82 11.13 -27.89 -27.96
N GLY A 83 10.44 -28.65 -27.10
CA GLY A 83 10.74 -30.05 -26.80
C GLY A 83 11.88 -30.22 -25.78
N ASP A 84 12.18 -29.17 -25.02
CA ASP A 84 13.15 -29.19 -23.94
C ASP A 84 12.56 -29.81 -22.67
N PRO A 85 13.38 -30.34 -21.75
CA PRO A 85 12.90 -30.79 -20.45
C PRO A 85 12.27 -29.62 -19.68
N ILE A 86 11.08 -29.85 -19.13
CA ILE A 86 10.34 -28.85 -18.34
C ILE A 86 11.07 -28.67 -17.00
N THR A 87 11.48 -27.43 -16.71
CA THR A 87 12.06 -27.07 -15.41
C THR A 87 10.98 -27.05 -14.34
N SER A 88 11.32 -27.54 -13.15
CA SER A 88 10.35 -27.62 -12.05
C SER A 88 9.97 -26.25 -11.51
N ASP A 89 8.75 -26.12 -10.97
CA ASP A 89 8.30 -24.88 -10.33
C ASP A 89 9.23 -24.47 -9.19
N ALA A 90 9.77 -25.42 -8.43
CA ALA A 90 10.67 -25.15 -7.32
C ALA A 90 11.97 -24.48 -7.76
N GLU A 91 12.53 -24.90 -8.89
CA GLU A 91 13.74 -24.32 -9.47
C GLU A 91 13.46 -22.93 -10.05
N LEU A 92 12.34 -22.76 -10.75
CA LEU A 92 11.96 -21.47 -11.33
C LEU A 92 11.54 -20.44 -10.27
N LEU A 93 10.91 -20.88 -9.18
CA LEU A 93 10.54 -20.02 -8.06
C LEU A 93 11.75 -19.61 -7.19
N ALA A 94 12.88 -20.31 -7.30
CA ALA A 94 14.13 -19.93 -6.63
C ALA A 94 14.88 -18.79 -7.35
N LEU A 95 14.61 -18.57 -8.64
CA LEU A 95 15.27 -17.56 -9.47
C LEU A 95 14.63 -16.18 -9.30
N ASP A 96 15.38 -15.13 -9.62
CA ASP A 96 14.85 -13.76 -9.61
C ASP A 96 13.99 -13.47 -10.86
N PRO A 97 13.02 -12.54 -10.78
CA PRO A 97 12.16 -12.19 -11.92
C PRO A 97 12.94 -11.79 -13.19
N ASP A 98 14.06 -11.10 -13.02
CA ASP A 98 14.94 -10.69 -14.12
C ASP A 98 15.62 -11.88 -14.82
N GLU A 99 15.98 -12.91 -14.06
CA GLU A 99 16.54 -14.14 -14.61
C GLU A 99 15.48 -14.93 -15.37
N LEU A 100 14.25 -14.98 -14.86
CA LEU A 100 13.11 -15.60 -15.55
C LEU A 100 12.82 -14.89 -16.89
N ASN A 101 12.82 -13.55 -16.90
CA ASN A 101 12.64 -12.77 -18.13
C ASN A 101 13.76 -13.04 -19.15
N SER A 102 15.02 -13.07 -18.69
CA SER A 102 16.17 -13.39 -19.55
C SER A 102 16.05 -14.80 -20.18
N GLN A 103 15.55 -15.77 -19.41
CA GLN A 103 15.27 -17.11 -19.94
C GLN A 103 14.14 -17.10 -20.98
N ILE A 104 13.05 -16.37 -20.74
CA ILE A 104 11.96 -16.22 -21.70
C ILE A 104 12.49 -15.65 -23.02
N GLU A 105 13.29 -14.58 -22.99
CA GLU A 105 13.87 -13.98 -24.18
C GLU A 105 14.76 -14.98 -24.96
N SER A 106 15.60 -15.72 -24.24
CA SER A 106 16.45 -16.77 -24.82
C SER A 106 15.61 -17.85 -25.51
N LEU A 107 14.57 -18.38 -24.84
CA LEU A 107 13.68 -19.39 -25.38
C LEU A 107 12.90 -18.88 -26.61
N GLN A 108 12.38 -17.65 -26.56
CA GLN A 108 11.71 -17.01 -27.70
C GLN A 108 12.64 -16.81 -28.89
N SER A 109 13.91 -16.46 -28.65
CA SER A 109 14.91 -16.32 -29.72
C SER A 109 15.20 -17.67 -30.41
N ARG A 110 15.23 -18.76 -29.64
CA ARG A 110 15.43 -20.12 -30.15
C ARG A 110 14.25 -20.57 -31.02
N ILE A 111 13.02 -20.29 -30.58
CA ILE A 111 11.82 -20.57 -31.38
C ILE A 111 11.88 -19.82 -32.72
N ARG A 112 12.15 -18.51 -32.68
CA ARG A 112 12.26 -17.70 -33.91
C ARG A 112 13.32 -18.20 -34.88
N ARG A 113 14.45 -18.72 -34.40
CA ARG A 113 15.50 -19.30 -35.25
C ARG A 113 15.12 -20.64 -35.87
N ARG A 114 14.13 -21.34 -35.31
CA ARG A 114 13.66 -22.65 -35.79
C ARG A 114 12.58 -22.52 -36.87
N ASP A 115 11.86 -21.40 -36.89
CA ASP A 115 10.84 -21.07 -37.89
C ASP A 115 11.41 -20.41 -39.17
N VAL A 116 12.70 -20.11 -39.23
CA VAL A 116 13.41 -19.54 -40.40
C VAL A 116 14.27 -20.61 -41.07
#